data_AF-A0A3D2CCI4-F1
#
_entry.id   AF-A0A3D2CCI4-F1
#
_cell.length_a   1.000
_cell.length_b   1.000
_cell.length_c   1.000
_cell.angle_alpha   90.00
_cell.angle_beta   90.00
_cell.angle_gamma   90.00
#
_symmetry.space_group_name_H-M   'P 1'
#
loop_
_entity.id
_entity.type
_entity.pdbx_description
1 polymer ?
#
loop_
_entity_poly.entity_id
_entity_poly.type
_entity_poly.pdbx_seq_one_letter_code
_entity_poly.pdbx_strand_id
1 'polypeptide(L)'
;FTADWLGSDVRSGDLNGDGIADVIAGATGMQGTDSTDGGVLDKVGGFAVVFGIEGTAEPAPISMANLEASGRGVRLLGVDGSQLSVGQSVASGDLTGDGIDDLVVGVLREDSERGGVYIVSGPLDQDASLNDVADAHLQGADANGSFGSQVRVVPPTSGCDDSGYPTVYVVASSTSEGMPRQAGALYSFDFSGVLPGEVGSAPSISRGRIQGATPDRRLGRSVAVNGWIDDADCHPDLLLSAWPDSGADLRGHAMVFLGPVIGVQEESDHRAMLFGEEAYARAGEALAFARAPSLMTDGAYPGARDAVVVGSDRFDRDADPAILRENAGSVHIMIELGY
;
A
#
# COMPACT_ATOMS: atom_id res chain seq x y z
N PHE A 1 -7.84 4.43 27.86
CA PHE A 1 -7.40 4.46 26.45
C PHE A 1 -6.45 3.31 26.24
N THR A 2 -6.92 2.20 25.67
CA THR A 2 -6.01 1.21 25.05
C THR A 2 -5.35 1.88 23.84
N ALA A 3 -4.10 1.56 23.55
CA ALA A 3 -3.38 2.16 22.42
C ALA A 3 -4.10 1.91 21.09
N ASP A 4 -4.36 2.97 20.35
CA ASP A 4 -5.01 3.00 19.02
C ASP A 4 -4.05 2.74 17.86
N TRP A 5 -2.74 2.88 18.12
CA TRP A 5 -1.67 2.65 17.14
C TRP A 5 -1.84 3.51 15.88
N LEU A 6 -2.23 4.78 16.07
CA LEU A 6 -2.33 5.77 15.00
C LEU A 6 -0.98 5.96 14.29
N GLY A 7 -1.03 6.10 12.96
CA GLY A 7 0.15 6.25 12.11
C GLY A 7 0.77 4.93 11.68
N SER A 8 0.00 3.83 11.74
CA SER A 8 0.44 2.51 11.24
C SER A 8 0.66 2.48 9.72
N ASP A 9 -0.07 3.32 8.99
CA ASP A 9 0.25 3.74 7.62
C ASP A 9 -0.21 5.20 7.45
N VAL A 10 0.47 5.97 6.60
CA VAL A 10 0.15 7.39 6.36
C VAL A 10 0.17 7.70 4.87
N ARG A 11 -0.90 8.32 4.37
CA ARG A 11 -1.05 8.79 2.98
C ARG A 11 -1.67 10.17 2.94
N SER A 12 -1.78 10.71 1.73
CA SER A 12 -2.42 11.99 1.47
C SER A 12 -3.22 11.94 0.18
N GLY A 13 -4.30 12.73 0.14
CA GLY A 13 -5.19 12.91 -1.01
C GLY A 13 -6.28 13.92 -0.66
N ASP A 14 -6.93 14.52 -1.65
CA ASP A 14 -8.06 15.43 -1.41
C ASP A 14 -9.35 14.61 -1.24
N LEU A 15 -9.68 14.25 0.00
CA LEU A 15 -10.78 13.34 0.31
C LEU A 15 -12.09 14.08 0.62
N ASN A 16 -12.04 15.39 0.85
CA ASN A 16 -13.22 16.21 1.12
C ASN A 16 -13.62 17.10 -0.08
N GLY A 17 -12.82 17.13 -1.15
CA GLY A 17 -13.07 17.85 -2.39
C GLY A 17 -12.81 19.36 -2.30
N ASP A 18 -11.93 19.80 -1.40
CA ASP A 18 -11.60 21.22 -1.22
C ASP A 18 -10.38 21.70 -2.03
N GLY A 19 -9.73 20.79 -2.76
CA GLY A 19 -8.54 21.03 -3.58
C GLY A 19 -7.23 21.01 -2.79
N ILE A 20 -7.25 20.69 -1.50
CA ILE A 20 -6.09 20.61 -0.61
C ILE A 20 -5.91 19.16 -0.20
N ALA A 21 -4.67 18.68 -0.25
CA ALA A 21 -4.38 17.33 0.20
C ALA A 21 -4.63 17.17 1.71
N ASP A 22 -5.48 16.21 2.05
CA ASP A 22 -5.72 15.73 3.41
C ASP A 22 -4.67 14.72 3.83
N VAL A 23 -4.65 14.38 5.13
CA VAL A 23 -3.78 13.34 5.68
C VAL A 23 -4.62 12.17 6.17
N ILE A 24 -4.30 10.99 5.67
CA ILE A 24 -4.90 9.72 6.09
C ILE A 24 -3.92 9.02 7.02
N ALA A 25 -4.35 8.68 8.23
CA ALA A 25 -3.53 7.97 9.20
C ALA A 25 -4.26 6.73 9.72
N GLY A 26 -3.69 5.56 9.46
CA GLY A 26 -4.23 4.27 9.93
C GLY A 26 -4.03 4.07 11.43
N ALA A 27 -5.06 3.58 12.10
CA ALA A 27 -5.08 3.30 13.54
C ALA A 27 -5.62 1.88 13.79
N THR A 28 -4.71 0.91 13.75
CA THR A 28 -5.04 -0.52 13.84
C THR A 28 -5.66 -0.93 15.17
N GLY A 29 -5.34 -0.23 16.26
CA GLY A 29 -5.89 -0.46 17.59
C GLY A 29 -7.21 0.27 17.86
N MET A 30 -7.82 0.94 16.87
CA MET A 30 -9.06 1.70 17.06
C MET A 30 -10.21 0.78 17.51
N GLN A 31 -10.87 1.13 18.62
CA GLN A 31 -12.03 0.41 19.12
C GLN A 31 -13.27 0.78 18.31
N GLY A 32 -14.09 -0.23 18.02
CA GLY A 32 -15.38 -0.05 17.38
C GLY A 32 -16.51 -0.10 18.39
N THR A 33 -17.70 0.25 17.93
CA THR A 33 -18.95 -0.03 18.64
C THR A 33 -19.79 -0.95 17.76
N ASP A 34 -20.35 -1.99 18.35
CA ASP A 34 -21.28 -2.90 17.69
C ASP A 34 -22.50 -2.08 17.24
N SER A 35 -22.75 -2.08 15.93
CA SER A 35 -23.83 -1.31 15.31
C SER A 35 -25.22 -1.86 15.64
N THR A 36 -25.31 -3.10 16.15
CA THR A 36 -26.57 -3.79 16.44
C THR A 36 -27.02 -3.66 17.89
N ASP A 37 -26.10 -3.60 18.86
CA ASP A 37 -26.43 -3.52 20.29
C ASP A 37 -25.70 -2.39 21.06
N GLY A 38 -24.81 -1.64 20.40
CA GLY A 38 -24.02 -0.57 21.00
C GLY A 38 -22.91 -1.06 21.94
N GLY A 39 -22.61 -2.36 21.94
CA GLY A 39 -21.51 -2.97 22.67
C GLY A 39 -20.14 -2.48 22.17
N VAL A 40 -19.10 -2.61 23.00
CA VAL A 40 -17.72 -2.27 22.56
C VAL A 40 -17.17 -3.45 21.79
N LEU A 41 -16.75 -3.21 20.54
CA LEU A 41 -15.99 -4.18 19.76
C LEU A 41 -14.50 -4.00 20.02
N ASP A 42 -13.84 -5.08 20.42
CA ASP A 42 -12.40 -5.07 20.61
C ASP A 42 -11.69 -4.91 19.24
N LYS A 43 -11.25 -3.67 18.98
CA LYS A 43 -10.22 -3.33 17.98
C LYS A 43 -10.58 -3.65 16.52
N VAL A 44 -11.62 -3.00 16.00
CA VAL A 44 -12.00 -3.06 14.58
C VAL A 44 -10.98 -2.37 13.66
N GLY A 45 -10.07 -1.57 14.22
CA GLY A 45 -9.12 -0.77 13.44
C GLY A 45 -9.83 0.38 12.71
N GLY A 46 -9.11 1.13 11.89
CA GLY A 46 -9.70 2.26 11.18
C GLY A 46 -8.68 3.28 10.73
N PHE A 47 -9.19 4.45 10.34
CA PHE A 47 -8.41 5.58 9.85
C PHE A 47 -8.92 6.88 10.46
N ALA A 48 -7.99 7.80 10.70
CA ALA A 48 -8.28 9.21 10.86
C ALA A 48 -7.94 9.91 9.54
N VAL A 49 -8.91 10.63 8.98
CA VAL A 49 -8.68 11.58 7.88
C VAL A 49 -8.66 12.96 8.52
N VAL A 50 -7.56 13.69 8.36
CA VAL A 50 -7.40 15.05 8.86
C VAL A 50 -7.38 15.98 7.67
N PHE A 51 -8.33 16.90 7.61
CA PHE A 51 -8.46 17.78 6.46
C PHE A 51 -7.30 18.77 6.38
N GLY A 52 -6.81 18.93 5.15
CA GLY A 52 -5.87 19.95 4.77
C GLY A 52 -6.45 21.34 5.08
N ILE A 53 -5.57 22.31 5.31
CA ILE A 53 -5.97 23.70 5.45
C ILE A 53 -5.05 24.58 4.64
N GLU A 54 -5.62 25.62 4.03
CA GLU A 54 -4.83 26.67 3.40
C GLU A 54 -4.36 27.68 4.44
N GLY A 55 -3.13 28.17 4.29
CA GLY A 55 -2.59 29.30 5.05
C GLY A 55 -1.33 28.99 5.85
N THR A 56 -0.82 30.02 6.54
CA THR A 56 0.46 29.98 7.27
C THR A 56 0.29 29.89 8.78
N ALA A 57 -0.94 29.72 9.27
CA ALA A 57 -1.21 29.60 10.70
C ALA A 57 -0.96 28.17 11.14
N GLU A 58 -0.18 27.99 12.21
CA GLU A 58 0.01 26.67 12.83
C GLU A 58 -1.34 26.11 13.26
N PRO A 59 -1.78 24.96 12.73
CA PRO A 59 -3.04 24.37 13.14
C PRO A 59 -2.97 23.98 14.62
N ALA A 60 -4.04 24.27 15.35
CA ALA A 60 -4.15 23.80 16.73
C ALA A 60 -4.08 22.27 16.79
N PRO A 61 -3.47 21.67 17.84
CA PRO A 61 -3.51 20.23 18.04
C PRO A 61 -4.95 19.73 18.00
N ILE A 62 -5.16 18.63 17.29
CA ILE A 62 -6.48 18.00 17.14
C ILE A 62 -6.48 16.62 17.76
N SER A 63 -7.56 16.31 18.47
CA SER A 63 -7.80 14.96 18.97
C SER A 63 -8.55 14.19 17.91
N MET A 64 -8.08 12.97 17.60
CA MET A 64 -8.78 12.04 16.73
C MET A 64 -10.23 11.82 17.17
N ALA A 65 -10.50 11.83 18.48
CA ALA A 65 -11.85 11.64 19.02
C ALA A 65 -12.84 12.77 18.69
N ASN A 66 -12.34 13.92 18.22
CA ASN A 66 -13.13 15.13 17.98
C ASN A 66 -13.00 15.65 16.53
N LEU A 67 -12.49 14.84 15.60
CA LEU A 67 -12.22 15.25 14.21
C LEU A 67 -13.47 15.86 13.55
N GLU A 68 -14.54 15.08 13.45
CA GLU A 68 -15.81 15.50 12.85
C GLU A 68 -16.41 16.71 13.58
N ALA A 69 -16.51 16.64 14.91
CA ALA A 69 -17.07 17.73 15.73
C ALA A 69 -16.28 19.06 15.61
N SER A 70 -15.00 18.99 15.23
CA SER A 70 -14.18 20.17 14.98
C SER A 70 -14.23 20.67 13.53
N GLY A 71 -14.86 19.91 12.62
CA GLY A 71 -14.91 20.20 11.18
C GLY A 71 -13.55 20.10 10.50
N ARG A 72 -12.61 19.35 11.05
CA ARG A 72 -11.21 19.27 10.58
C ARG A 72 -10.80 17.85 10.17
N GLY A 73 -11.77 16.99 9.95
CA GLY A 73 -11.54 15.61 9.54
C GLY A 73 -12.67 14.70 9.95
N VAL A 74 -12.49 13.42 9.67
CA VAL A 74 -13.43 12.35 9.99
C VAL A 74 -12.69 11.09 10.41
N ARG A 75 -13.41 10.15 11.01
CA ARG A 75 -12.95 8.80 11.31
C ARG A 75 -13.71 7.78 10.49
N LEU A 76 -12.96 6.85 9.94
CA LEU A 76 -13.50 5.66 9.31
C LEU A 76 -13.18 4.46 10.19
N LEU A 77 -14.21 3.85 10.75
CA LEU A 77 -14.11 2.62 11.53
C LEU A 77 -13.97 1.43 10.59
N GLY A 78 -13.13 0.47 10.99
CA GLY A 78 -12.98 -0.78 10.27
C GLY A 78 -14.19 -1.70 10.33
N VAL A 79 -14.02 -2.88 9.74
CA VAL A 79 -15.06 -3.90 9.62
C VAL A 79 -14.95 -4.95 10.72
N ASP A 80 -16.09 -5.53 11.09
CA ASP A 80 -16.17 -6.54 12.14
C ASP A 80 -15.33 -7.79 11.85
N GLY A 81 -14.70 -8.34 12.88
CA GLY A 81 -13.94 -9.59 12.78
C GLY A 81 -12.58 -9.48 12.06
N SER A 82 -12.19 -8.30 11.58
CA SER A 82 -10.92 -8.07 10.85
C SER A 82 -9.67 -7.96 11.73
N GLN A 83 -9.82 -8.04 13.06
CA GLN A 83 -8.76 -8.15 14.07
C GLN A 83 -7.47 -7.38 13.76
N LEU A 84 -7.45 -6.06 13.99
CA LEU A 84 -6.25 -5.20 13.85
C LEU A 84 -5.69 -5.04 12.43
N SER A 85 -6.37 -5.53 11.38
CA SER A 85 -5.86 -5.40 10.00
C SER A 85 -6.26 -4.09 9.31
N VAL A 86 -7.44 -3.55 9.62
CA VAL A 86 -7.83 -2.22 9.12
C VAL A 86 -6.93 -1.16 9.75
N GLY A 87 -6.34 -0.30 8.92
CA GLY A 87 -5.33 0.68 9.33
C GLY A 87 -3.91 0.34 8.86
N GLN A 88 -3.64 -0.90 8.44
CA GLN A 88 -2.29 -1.34 8.05
C GLN A 88 -1.88 -0.93 6.64
N SER A 89 -2.85 -0.72 5.75
CA SER A 89 -2.57 -0.34 4.37
C SER A 89 -3.68 0.53 3.81
N VAL A 90 -3.28 1.69 3.31
CA VAL A 90 -4.19 2.64 2.68
C VAL A 90 -3.53 3.31 1.47
N ALA A 91 -4.38 3.73 0.54
CA ALA A 91 -4.04 4.57 -0.59
C ALA A 91 -5.25 5.44 -0.95
N SER A 92 -5.01 6.45 -1.79
CA SER A 92 -6.06 7.34 -2.26
C SER A 92 -5.79 7.79 -3.69
N GLY A 93 -6.85 8.13 -4.41
CA GLY A 93 -6.82 8.72 -5.75
C GLY A 93 -8.21 8.75 -6.37
N ASP A 94 -8.46 9.66 -7.30
CA ASP A 94 -9.74 9.79 -8.02
C ASP A 94 -10.02 8.59 -8.96
N LEU A 95 -10.61 7.52 -8.43
CA LEU A 95 -10.96 6.29 -9.17
C LEU A 95 -12.29 6.40 -9.92
N THR A 96 -13.16 7.32 -9.51
CA THR A 96 -14.48 7.57 -10.12
C THR A 96 -14.44 8.64 -11.22
N GLY A 97 -13.42 9.48 -11.25
CA GLY A 97 -13.24 10.58 -12.20
C GLY A 97 -14.10 11.80 -11.90
N ASP A 98 -14.50 11.98 -10.64
CA ASP A 98 -15.31 13.13 -10.21
C ASP A 98 -14.47 14.32 -9.72
N GLY A 99 -13.14 14.14 -9.65
CA GLY A 99 -12.18 15.13 -9.20
C GLY A 99 -11.92 15.14 -7.69
N ILE A 100 -12.47 14.18 -6.94
CA ILE A 100 -12.24 13.98 -5.51
C ILE A 100 -11.50 12.64 -5.34
N ASP A 101 -10.51 12.58 -4.46
CA ASP A 101 -9.81 11.33 -4.23
C ASP A 101 -10.71 10.33 -3.50
N ASP A 102 -10.70 9.08 -3.98
CA ASP A 102 -11.37 7.96 -3.35
C ASP A 102 -10.39 7.23 -2.40
N LEU A 103 -10.92 6.64 -1.33
CA LEU A 103 -10.12 5.90 -0.36
C LEU A 103 -10.05 4.42 -0.71
N VAL A 104 -8.84 3.85 -0.77
CA VAL A 104 -8.58 2.42 -0.95
C VAL A 104 -8.00 1.84 0.32
N VAL A 105 -8.71 0.88 0.92
CA VAL A 105 -8.35 0.27 2.21
C VAL A 105 -8.07 -1.21 2.03
N GLY A 106 -6.88 -1.65 2.45
CA GLY A 106 -6.54 -3.07 2.52
C GLY A 106 -6.93 -3.71 3.85
N VAL A 107 -7.53 -4.91 3.80
CA VAL A 107 -8.00 -5.67 4.98
C VAL A 107 -7.50 -7.11 4.89
N LEU A 108 -6.25 -7.35 5.26
CA LEU A 108 -5.56 -8.61 4.95
C LEU A 108 -6.04 -9.84 5.75
N ARG A 109 -6.77 -9.66 6.85
CA ARG A 109 -7.24 -10.76 7.72
C ARG A 109 -8.72 -11.09 7.56
N GLU A 110 -9.35 -10.53 6.54
CA GLU A 110 -10.74 -10.81 6.20
C GLU A 110 -10.92 -12.25 5.69
N ASP A 111 -12.12 -12.82 5.90
CA ASP A 111 -12.55 -14.16 5.47
C ASP A 111 -11.44 -15.23 5.51
N SER A 112 -11.06 -15.66 6.72
CA SER A 112 -10.00 -16.67 6.92
C SER A 112 -8.66 -16.26 6.29
N GLU A 113 -8.28 -15.00 6.47
CA GLU A 113 -7.05 -14.39 5.92
C GLU A 113 -6.95 -14.47 4.38
N ARG A 114 -8.07 -14.64 3.70
CA ARG A 114 -8.14 -14.43 2.25
C ARG A 114 -7.81 -12.98 1.91
N GLY A 115 -8.26 -12.08 2.77
CA GLY A 115 -8.06 -10.65 2.67
C GLY A 115 -8.97 -10.00 1.64
N GLY A 116 -9.09 -8.68 1.73
CA GLY A 116 -9.96 -7.88 0.89
C GLY A 116 -9.44 -6.45 0.71
N VAL A 117 -10.05 -5.74 -0.23
CA VAL A 117 -9.86 -4.31 -0.43
C VAL A 117 -11.23 -3.63 -0.48
N TYR A 118 -11.41 -2.61 0.34
CA TYR A 118 -12.59 -1.74 0.31
C TYR A 118 -12.24 -0.45 -0.41
N ILE A 119 -13.17 0.03 -1.24
CA ILE A 119 -13.07 1.33 -1.90
C ILE A 119 -14.26 2.17 -1.46
N VAL A 120 -13.99 3.38 -0.97
CA VAL A 120 -15.00 4.36 -0.55
C VAL A 120 -14.81 5.60 -1.41
N SER A 121 -15.85 6.01 -2.12
CA SER A 121 -15.79 7.18 -2.98
C SER A 121 -15.81 8.46 -2.13
N GLY A 122 -15.11 9.49 -2.58
CA GLY A 122 -15.21 10.82 -1.99
C GLY A 122 -16.57 11.49 -2.28
N PRO A 123 -16.90 12.60 -1.59
CA PRO A 123 -16.18 13.18 -0.47
C PRO A 123 -16.48 12.47 0.86
N LEU A 124 -15.49 12.45 1.76
CA LEU A 124 -15.63 12.02 3.15
C LEU A 124 -15.88 13.24 4.04
N ASP A 125 -17.11 13.40 4.55
CA ASP A 125 -17.52 14.57 5.33
C ASP A 125 -18.12 14.27 6.72
N GLN A 126 -18.32 12.98 7.02
CA GLN A 126 -18.84 12.50 8.32
C GLN A 126 -18.11 11.25 8.80
N ASP A 127 -18.18 10.99 10.12
CA ASP A 127 -17.69 9.73 10.69
C ASP A 127 -18.53 8.56 10.15
N ALA A 128 -17.87 7.45 9.79
CA ALA A 128 -18.55 6.29 9.22
C ALA A 128 -17.83 4.96 9.52
N SER A 129 -18.51 3.84 9.27
CA SER A 129 -17.89 2.51 9.20
C SER A 129 -17.72 2.09 7.75
N LEU A 130 -16.60 1.44 7.41
CA LEU A 130 -16.34 0.91 6.07
C LEU A 130 -17.47 -0.01 5.56
N ASN A 131 -18.14 -0.75 6.47
CA ASN A 131 -19.27 -1.61 6.10
C ASN A 131 -20.48 -0.83 5.55
N ASP A 132 -20.62 0.43 5.95
CA ASP A 132 -21.79 1.25 5.63
C ASP A 132 -21.56 2.13 4.40
N VAL A 133 -20.30 2.47 4.10
CA VAL A 133 -19.95 3.46 3.06
C VAL A 133 -19.11 2.93 1.91
N ALA A 134 -18.66 1.67 1.94
CA ALA A 134 -17.89 1.12 0.82
C ALA A 134 -18.75 0.97 -0.44
N ASP A 135 -18.25 1.52 -1.55
CA ASP A 135 -18.85 1.42 -2.88
C ASP A 135 -18.38 0.17 -3.63
N ALA A 136 -17.20 -0.36 -3.28
CA ALA A 136 -16.73 -1.65 -3.78
C ALA A 136 -15.95 -2.42 -2.73
N HIS A 137 -16.08 -3.76 -2.81
CA HIS A 137 -15.35 -4.71 -1.98
C HIS A 137 -14.77 -5.81 -2.86
N LEU A 138 -13.45 -5.89 -2.87
CA LEU A 138 -12.68 -6.83 -3.67
C LEU A 138 -12.06 -7.89 -2.78
N GLN A 139 -12.64 -9.08 -2.79
CA GLN A 139 -12.18 -10.19 -1.98
C GLN A 139 -11.04 -10.94 -2.67
N GLY A 140 -10.01 -11.36 -1.92
CA GLY A 140 -8.95 -12.23 -2.45
C GLY A 140 -9.50 -13.56 -2.99
N ALA A 141 -8.70 -14.36 -3.70
CA ALA A 141 -9.15 -15.66 -4.20
C ALA A 141 -8.90 -16.81 -3.21
N ASP A 142 -7.77 -16.78 -2.51
CA ASP A 142 -7.26 -17.91 -1.75
C ASP A 142 -7.31 -17.65 -0.24
N ALA A 143 -7.76 -18.64 0.53
CA ALA A 143 -7.62 -18.60 1.98
C ALA A 143 -6.15 -18.45 2.37
N ASN A 144 -5.85 -17.57 3.33
CA ASN A 144 -4.49 -17.19 3.72
C ASN A 144 -3.66 -16.47 2.63
N GLY A 145 -4.30 -15.93 1.60
CA GLY A 145 -3.65 -15.13 0.56
C GLY A 145 -3.22 -13.74 1.05
N SER A 146 -3.88 -13.21 2.09
CA SER A 146 -3.62 -11.87 2.63
C SER A 146 -3.73 -10.77 1.58
N PHE A 147 -4.72 -10.89 0.68
CA PHE A 147 -5.01 -9.87 -0.32
C PHE A 147 -5.33 -8.54 0.38
N GLY A 148 -4.82 -7.42 -0.15
CA GLY A 148 -4.93 -6.12 0.51
C GLY A 148 -3.86 -5.90 1.60
N SER A 149 -2.85 -6.76 1.71
CA SER A 149 -1.73 -6.53 2.65
C SER A 149 -0.95 -5.24 2.38
N GLN A 150 -0.88 -4.84 1.11
CA GLN A 150 -0.45 -3.50 0.69
C GLN A 150 -1.32 -3.06 -0.49
N VAL A 151 -1.73 -1.80 -0.48
CA VAL A 151 -2.43 -1.13 -1.59
C VAL A 151 -1.68 0.12 -1.99
N ARG A 152 -1.61 0.40 -3.29
CA ARG A 152 -1.07 1.65 -3.83
C ARG A 152 -1.94 2.10 -4.99
N VAL A 153 -2.00 3.40 -5.19
CA VAL A 153 -2.69 4.01 -6.33
C VAL A 153 -1.66 4.81 -7.11
N VAL A 154 -1.71 4.66 -8.44
CA VAL A 154 -0.87 5.38 -9.37
C VAL A 154 -1.78 6.26 -10.23
N PRO A 155 -1.65 7.59 -10.18
CA PRO A 155 -2.46 8.47 -11.01
C PRO A 155 -2.16 8.27 -12.51
N PRO A 156 -3.12 8.58 -13.39
CA PRO A 156 -2.87 8.55 -14.83
C PRO A 156 -1.79 9.57 -15.21
N THR A 157 -1.06 9.29 -16.29
CA THR A 157 -0.05 10.20 -16.84
C THR A 157 -0.63 10.92 -18.05
N SER A 158 -0.70 12.24 -17.96
CA SER A 158 -1.20 13.08 -19.06
C SER A 158 -0.41 12.83 -20.36
N GLY A 159 -1.12 12.49 -21.43
CA GLY A 159 -0.52 12.27 -22.75
C GLY A 159 -0.06 10.84 -23.04
N CYS A 160 -0.26 9.92 -22.09
CA CYS A 160 -0.06 8.49 -22.27
C CYS A 160 -1.30 7.78 -22.79
N ASP A 161 -1.11 6.57 -23.33
CA ASP A 161 -2.19 5.67 -23.71
C ASP A 161 -2.73 4.89 -22.49
N ASP A 162 -3.09 5.62 -21.43
CA ASP A 162 -3.81 5.08 -20.29
C ASP A 162 -5.33 5.31 -20.40
N SER A 163 -6.09 4.80 -19.44
CA SER A 163 -7.54 4.95 -19.39
C SER A 163 -7.99 6.37 -19.00
N GLY A 164 -7.06 7.24 -18.58
CA GLY A 164 -7.35 8.49 -17.90
C GLY A 164 -7.75 8.32 -16.43
N TYR A 165 -7.68 7.10 -15.88
CA TYR A 165 -8.01 6.80 -14.48
C TYR A 165 -6.82 6.18 -13.74
N PRO A 166 -6.74 6.32 -12.40
CA PRO A 166 -5.67 5.73 -11.63
C PRO A 166 -5.67 4.20 -11.69
N THR A 167 -4.47 3.62 -11.66
CA THR A 167 -4.27 2.18 -11.51
C THR A 167 -4.12 1.84 -10.04
N VAL A 168 -4.91 0.88 -9.55
CA VAL A 168 -4.80 0.35 -8.18
C VAL A 168 -3.95 -0.90 -8.19
N TYR A 169 -2.90 -0.91 -7.38
CA TYR A 169 -2.03 -2.05 -7.14
C TYR A 169 -2.35 -2.67 -5.78
N VAL A 170 -2.58 -3.98 -5.75
CA VAL A 170 -2.91 -4.72 -4.53
C VAL A 170 -1.99 -5.92 -4.37
N VAL A 171 -1.40 -6.04 -3.18
CA VAL A 171 -0.51 -7.15 -2.82
C VAL A 171 -1.25 -8.21 -2.01
N ALA A 172 -1.01 -9.47 -2.36
CA ALA A 172 -1.33 -10.66 -1.59
C ALA A 172 -0.03 -11.31 -1.11
N SER A 173 0.42 -10.98 0.12
CA SER A 173 1.76 -11.36 0.62
C SER A 173 1.83 -12.73 1.32
N SER A 174 0.71 -13.47 1.41
CA SER A 174 0.57 -14.75 2.12
C SER A 174 1.26 -14.78 3.49
N THR A 175 0.56 -14.29 4.51
CA THR A 175 1.14 -14.11 5.85
C THR A 175 1.03 -15.34 6.76
N SER A 176 0.24 -16.37 6.40
CA SER A 176 -0.03 -17.48 7.33
C SER A 176 1.23 -18.24 7.75
N GLU A 177 1.41 -18.38 9.06
CA GLU A 177 2.40 -19.28 9.67
C GLU A 177 1.80 -20.68 9.80
N GLY A 178 2.52 -21.71 9.34
CA GLY A 178 2.15 -23.12 9.56
C GLY A 178 1.28 -23.78 8.48
N MET A 179 0.92 -23.08 7.41
CA MET A 179 0.31 -23.63 6.18
C MET A 179 1.30 -23.52 5.00
N PRO A 180 1.10 -24.21 3.86
CA PRO A 180 1.96 -24.05 2.69
C PRO A 180 1.94 -22.58 2.26
N ARG A 181 3.04 -21.84 2.46
CA ARG A 181 3.07 -20.41 2.16
C ARG A 181 3.01 -20.24 0.65
N GLN A 182 2.07 -19.42 0.19
CA GLN A 182 2.05 -19.06 -1.21
C GLN A 182 3.24 -18.14 -1.52
N ALA A 183 3.64 -18.11 -2.79
CA ALA A 183 4.77 -17.31 -3.22
C ALA A 183 4.53 -15.79 -3.13
N GLY A 184 3.28 -15.38 -2.91
CA GLY A 184 2.82 -13.99 -2.95
C GLY A 184 2.54 -13.51 -4.38
N ALA A 185 1.77 -12.43 -4.52
CA ALA A 185 1.46 -11.82 -5.81
C ALA A 185 1.14 -10.33 -5.68
N LEU A 186 1.40 -9.57 -6.75
CA LEU A 186 0.89 -8.22 -6.96
C LEU A 186 -0.16 -8.26 -8.07
N TYR A 187 -1.28 -7.57 -7.89
CA TYR A 187 -2.34 -7.41 -8.89
C TYR A 187 -2.50 -5.94 -9.25
N SER A 188 -2.79 -5.65 -10.51
CA SER A 188 -3.17 -4.32 -10.99
C SER A 188 -4.65 -4.30 -11.39
N PHE A 189 -5.31 -3.18 -11.09
CA PHE A 189 -6.71 -2.94 -11.39
C PHE A 189 -6.86 -1.55 -12.00
N ASP A 190 -7.74 -1.45 -12.98
CA ASP A 190 -8.16 -0.21 -13.61
C ASP A 190 -9.68 -0.29 -13.72
N PHE A 191 -10.37 0.57 -12.98
CA PHE A 191 -11.84 0.59 -12.92
C PHE A 191 -12.44 1.55 -13.95
N SER A 192 -11.61 2.35 -14.63
CA SER A 192 -12.02 3.29 -15.67
C SER A 192 -13.24 4.15 -15.28
N GLY A 193 -13.26 4.66 -14.04
CA GLY A 193 -14.33 5.52 -13.51
C GLY A 193 -15.54 4.79 -12.91
N VAL A 194 -15.60 3.47 -13.00
CA VAL A 194 -16.77 2.70 -12.54
C VAL A 194 -16.33 1.60 -11.58
N LEU A 195 -16.57 1.82 -10.30
CA LEU A 195 -16.26 0.84 -9.26
C LEU A 195 -17.11 -0.43 -9.44
N PRO A 196 -16.52 -1.63 -9.21
CA PRO A 196 -17.16 -2.89 -9.56
C PRO A 196 -18.20 -3.40 -8.55
N GLY A 197 -18.43 -2.69 -7.44
CA GLY A 197 -19.24 -3.19 -6.34
C GLY A 197 -18.59 -4.39 -5.64
N GLU A 198 -19.41 -5.40 -5.33
CA GLU A 198 -18.99 -6.63 -4.64
C GLU A 198 -18.35 -7.65 -5.59
N VAL A 199 -17.09 -8.02 -5.33
CA VAL A 199 -16.32 -8.98 -6.14
C VAL A 199 -15.73 -10.06 -5.26
N GLY A 200 -16.33 -11.25 -5.28
CA GLY A 200 -15.89 -12.39 -4.46
C GLY A 200 -14.56 -13.04 -4.88
N SER A 201 -13.94 -12.59 -5.97
CA SER A 201 -12.61 -13.02 -6.41
C SER A 201 -11.94 -11.95 -7.26
N ALA A 202 -11.27 -11.00 -6.62
CA ALA A 202 -10.60 -9.87 -7.24
C ALA A 202 -9.62 -10.27 -8.37
N PRO A 203 -8.80 -11.35 -8.25
CA PRO A 203 -7.90 -11.74 -9.35
C PRO A 203 -8.60 -11.98 -10.69
N SER A 204 -9.89 -12.34 -10.69
CA SER A 204 -10.67 -12.58 -11.92
C SER A 204 -10.95 -11.33 -12.75
N ILE A 205 -10.85 -10.14 -12.17
CA ILE A 205 -11.05 -8.85 -12.83
C ILE A 205 -9.76 -8.01 -12.91
N SER A 206 -8.63 -8.57 -12.48
CA SER A 206 -7.34 -7.87 -12.55
C SER A 206 -6.90 -7.64 -14.00
N ARG A 207 -6.31 -6.47 -14.27
CA ARG A 207 -5.73 -6.12 -15.58
C ARG A 207 -4.40 -6.83 -15.80
N GLY A 208 -3.65 -7.04 -14.72
CA GLY A 208 -2.42 -7.81 -14.74
C GLY A 208 -1.99 -8.27 -13.35
N ARG A 209 -0.97 -9.12 -13.31
CA ARG A 209 -0.38 -9.60 -12.08
C ARG A 209 1.10 -9.94 -12.24
N ILE A 210 1.84 -9.81 -11.15
CA ILE A 210 3.18 -10.38 -10.98
C ILE A 210 3.06 -11.51 -9.95
N GLN A 211 3.38 -12.73 -10.36
CA GLN A 211 3.28 -13.92 -9.53
C GLN A 211 4.64 -14.32 -8.95
N GLY A 212 4.68 -14.62 -7.66
CA GLY A 212 5.88 -15.15 -7.01
C GLY A 212 6.24 -16.54 -7.54
N ALA A 213 7.54 -16.80 -7.72
CA ALA A 213 8.01 -18.02 -8.37
C ALA A 213 8.17 -19.21 -7.40
N THR A 214 8.49 -18.95 -6.13
CA THR A 214 8.73 -20.01 -5.14
C THR A 214 7.81 -19.87 -3.93
N PRO A 215 7.15 -20.97 -3.49
CA PRO A 215 6.55 -21.03 -2.16
C PRO A 215 7.55 -20.50 -1.10
N ASP A 216 7.05 -19.79 -0.09
CA ASP A 216 7.83 -19.15 0.97
C ASP A 216 8.65 -17.89 0.60
N ARG A 217 8.71 -17.44 -0.67
CA ARG A 217 9.44 -16.19 -1.02
C ARG A 217 8.67 -14.90 -0.68
N ARG A 218 7.40 -15.01 -0.27
CA ARG A 218 6.54 -13.89 0.19
C ARG A 218 6.70 -12.61 -0.64
N LEU A 219 6.48 -12.73 -1.94
CA LEU A 219 6.47 -11.59 -2.87
C LEU A 219 5.48 -10.53 -2.38
N GLY A 220 5.91 -9.28 -2.42
CA GLY A 220 5.12 -8.14 -1.96
C GLY A 220 5.28 -7.85 -0.48
N ARG A 221 6.46 -8.12 0.10
CA ARG A 221 6.78 -7.64 1.46
C ARG A 221 6.72 -6.12 1.56
N SER A 222 7.19 -5.44 0.52
CA SER A 222 7.16 -4.00 0.33
C SER A 222 6.92 -3.70 -1.15
N VAL A 223 6.14 -2.67 -1.42
CA VAL A 223 5.87 -2.16 -2.77
C VAL A 223 6.01 -0.64 -2.79
N ALA A 224 6.72 -0.14 -3.80
CA ALA A 224 6.75 1.26 -4.17
C ALA A 224 6.34 1.39 -5.63
N VAL A 225 5.53 2.39 -5.95
CA VAL A 225 5.02 2.66 -7.30
C VAL A 225 5.23 4.14 -7.62
N ASN A 226 4.83 4.57 -8.81
CA ASN A 226 4.88 5.97 -9.24
C ASN A 226 6.33 6.52 -9.40
N GLY A 227 7.28 5.62 -9.61
CA GLY A 227 8.67 5.98 -9.90
C GLY A 227 8.95 5.96 -11.38
N TRP A 228 9.85 6.80 -11.84
CA TRP A 228 10.21 6.88 -13.26
C TRP A 228 11.61 6.32 -13.48
N ILE A 229 11.69 5.11 -14.04
CA ILE A 229 12.93 4.44 -14.36
C ILE A 229 13.04 4.33 -15.89
N ASP A 230 13.47 5.44 -16.51
CA ASP A 230 13.71 5.64 -17.95
C ASP A 230 14.00 4.36 -18.77
N ASP A 231 12.93 3.70 -19.21
CA ASP A 231 12.85 2.69 -20.27
C ASP A 231 12.29 3.29 -21.58
N ALA A 232 12.11 4.61 -21.59
CA ALA A 232 11.49 5.42 -22.64
C ALA A 232 10.00 5.10 -22.91
N ASP A 233 9.33 4.45 -21.96
CA ASP A 233 7.88 4.47 -21.90
C ASP A 233 7.39 5.74 -21.17
N CYS A 234 6.09 5.98 -21.20
CA CYS A 234 5.49 7.13 -20.53
C CYS A 234 4.71 6.72 -19.27
N HIS A 235 4.93 5.51 -18.76
CA HIS A 235 4.26 5.01 -17.57
C HIS A 235 5.23 4.97 -16.39
N PRO A 236 4.72 5.17 -15.17
CA PRO A 236 5.53 4.95 -14.00
C PRO A 236 5.71 3.46 -13.71
N ASP A 237 6.88 3.16 -13.17
CA ASP A 237 7.35 1.85 -12.78
C ASP A 237 7.09 1.54 -11.31
N LEU A 238 7.47 0.32 -10.91
CA LEU A 238 7.34 -0.13 -9.55
C LEU A 238 8.56 -0.92 -9.05
N LEU A 239 8.72 -0.89 -7.74
CA LEU A 239 9.62 -1.75 -6.98
C LEU A 239 8.79 -2.73 -6.18
N LEU A 240 9.22 -3.99 -6.17
CA LEU A 240 8.59 -5.06 -5.43
C LEU A 240 9.65 -5.88 -4.72
N SER A 241 9.50 -6.11 -3.42
CA SER A 241 10.42 -6.97 -2.68
C SER A 241 9.82 -8.33 -2.36
N ALA A 242 10.71 -9.31 -2.22
CA ALA A 242 10.38 -10.63 -1.72
C ALA A 242 11.43 -11.05 -0.68
N TRP A 243 11.01 -11.81 0.32
CA TRP A 243 11.89 -12.34 1.34
C TRP A 243 11.79 -13.86 1.38
N PRO A 244 12.90 -14.59 1.25
CA PRO A 244 12.89 -16.03 1.44
C PRO A 244 12.69 -16.36 2.93
N ASP A 245 11.67 -17.17 3.23
CA ASP A 245 11.43 -17.69 4.58
C ASP A 245 12.12 -19.06 4.83
N SER A 246 12.64 -19.74 3.80
CA SER A 246 12.97 -21.19 3.93
C SER A 246 14.33 -21.70 3.41
N GLY A 247 15.37 -20.88 3.18
CA GLY A 247 16.72 -21.44 3.01
C GLY A 247 17.88 -20.51 2.68
N ALA A 248 19.02 -20.75 3.35
CA ALA A 248 20.44 -20.34 3.19
C ALA A 248 20.82 -18.90 2.77
N ASP A 249 19.99 -18.22 1.99
CA ASP A 249 20.20 -16.88 1.47
C ASP A 249 19.09 -15.94 1.99
N LEU A 250 19.25 -15.48 3.23
CA LEU A 250 18.32 -14.59 3.92
C LEU A 250 18.62 -13.11 3.67
N ARG A 251 19.23 -12.81 2.52
CA ARG A 251 19.67 -11.45 2.17
C ARG A 251 18.49 -10.53 1.84
N GLY A 252 17.35 -11.11 1.44
CA GLY A 252 16.21 -10.36 0.90
C GLY A 252 16.55 -9.73 -0.45
N HIS A 253 15.54 -9.35 -1.21
CA HIS A 253 15.74 -8.66 -2.47
C HIS A 253 14.63 -7.69 -2.83
N ALA A 254 15.02 -6.66 -3.57
CA ALA A 254 14.13 -5.74 -4.26
C ALA A 254 14.24 -5.99 -5.77
N MET A 255 13.12 -5.93 -6.47
CA MET A 255 13.04 -6.10 -7.91
C MET A 255 12.40 -4.87 -8.54
N VAL A 256 12.88 -4.53 -9.72
CA VAL A 256 12.34 -3.46 -10.55
C VAL A 256 11.46 -4.08 -11.61
N PHE A 257 10.22 -3.61 -11.74
CA PHE A 257 9.32 -3.98 -12.82
C PHE A 257 8.91 -2.73 -13.58
N LEU A 258 8.86 -2.87 -14.91
CA LEU A 258 8.42 -1.80 -15.78
C LEU A 258 6.89 -1.73 -15.77
N GLY A 259 6.37 -0.52 -15.66
CA GLY A 259 4.94 -0.25 -15.72
C GLY A 259 4.40 -0.29 -17.15
N PRO A 260 3.06 -0.22 -17.32
CA PRO A 260 2.07 -0.68 -16.36
C PRO A 260 2.04 -2.23 -16.30
N VAL A 261 1.68 -2.81 -15.16
CA VAL A 261 1.52 -4.27 -15.05
C VAL A 261 0.26 -4.70 -15.79
N ILE A 262 0.40 -5.36 -16.94
CA ILE A 262 -0.70 -5.90 -17.75
C ILE A 262 -0.42 -7.38 -18.03
N GLY A 263 -1.47 -8.19 -18.03
CA GLY A 263 -1.35 -9.63 -18.28
C GLY A 263 -0.65 -10.36 -17.13
N VAL A 264 -0.07 -11.52 -17.42
CA VAL A 264 0.62 -12.33 -16.40
C VAL A 264 2.12 -12.16 -16.56
N GLN A 265 2.77 -11.71 -15.49
CA GLN A 265 4.22 -11.67 -15.33
C GLN A 265 4.61 -12.56 -14.15
N GLU A 266 5.83 -13.09 -14.19
CA GLU A 266 6.42 -13.88 -13.13
C GLU A 266 7.52 -13.08 -12.41
N GLU A 267 7.88 -13.48 -11.19
CA GLU A 267 8.96 -12.86 -10.43
C GLU A 267 10.28 -12.76 -11.23
N SER A 268 10.53 -13.70 -12.15
CA SER A 268 11.71 -13.72 -13.02
C SER A 268 11.71 -12.65 -14.12
N ASP A 269 10.58 -12.00 -14.38
CA ASP A 269 10.43 -11.00 -15.43
C ASP A 269 10.90 -9.61 -14.99
N HIS A 270 11.46 -9.50 -13.77
CA HIS A 270 12.03 -8.25 -13.27
C HIS A 270 13.10 -7.71 -14.23
N ARG A 271 13.14 -6.39 -14.36
CA ARG A 271 14.16 -5.68 -15.14
C ARG A 271 15.52 -5.71 -14.46
N ALA A 272 15.52 -5.55 -13.15
CA ALA A 272 16.71 -5.57 -12.31
C ALA A 272 16.34 -6.14 -10.94
N MET A 273 17.33 -6.74 -10.28
CA MET A 273 17.17 -7.33 -8.96
C MET A 273 18.36 -6.97 -8.08
N LEU A 274 18.04 -6.60 -6.86
CA LEU A 274 18.97 -6.07 -5.88
C LEU A 274 18.89 -6.92 -4.64
N PHE A 275 20.00 -7.52 -4.26
CA PHE A 275 20.08 -8.38 -3.09
C PHE A 275 20.80 -7.67 -1.96
N GLY A 276 20.43 -8.02 -0.72
CA GLY A 276 21.24 -7.65 0.43
C GLY A 276 22.68 -8.16 0.29
N GLU A 277 23.64 -7.43 0.85
CA GLU A 277 25.06 -7.82 0.78
C GLU A 277 25.38 -9.00 1.70
N GLU A 278 24.62 -9.16 2.78
CA GLU A 278 24.88 -10.12 3.86
C GLU A 278 23.65 -10.93 4.24
N ALA A 279 23.86 -12.20 4.65
CA ALA A 279 22.77 -13.02 5.18
C ALA A 279 22.04 -12.27 6.31
N TYR A 280 20.71 -12.38 6.33
CA TYR A 280 19.83 -11.67 7.27
C TYR A 280 19.76 -10.14 7.10
N ALA A 281 20.34 -9.58 6.02
CA ALA A 281 20.20 -8.16 5.72
C ALA A 281 18.75 -7.77 5.43
N ARG A 282 17.93 -8.70 4.95
CA ARG A 282 16.50 -8.46 4.71
C ARG A 282 16.27 -7.22 3.83
N ALA A 283 17.07 -7.09 2.78
CA ALA A 283 16.92 -6.02 1.80
C ALA A 283 15.52 -6.03 1.19
N GLY A 284 14.98 -4.83 0.95
CA GLY A 284 13.62 -4.65 0.47
C GLY A 284 12.56 -4.55 1.58
N GLU A 285 12.95 -4.33 2.84
CA GLU A 285 11.98 -4.08 3.92
C GLU A 285 11.18 -2.80 3.66
N ALA A 286 11.89 -1.78 3.18
CA ALA A 286 11.31 -0.51 2.75
C ALA A 286 11.79 -0.22 1.33
N LEU A 287 10.85 0.16 0.48
CA LEU A 287 11.13 0.60 -0.88
C LEU A 287 10.59 2.01 -1.06
N ALA A 288 11.34 2.84 -1.76
CA ALA A 288 10.88 4.16 -2.17
C ALA A 288 11.54 4.58 -3.48
N PHE A 289 10.87 5.48 -4.18
CA PHE A 289 11.47 6.29 -5.23
C PHE A 289 11.84 7.65 -4.67
N ALA A 290 13.03 8.12 -5.00
CA ALA A 290 13.51 9.45 -4.64
C ALA A 290 13.62 10.30 -5.91
N ARG A 291 12.66 11.23 -6.07
CA ARG A 291 12.60 12.11 -7.24
C ARG A 291 13.68 13.17 -7.21
N ALA A 292 14.42 13.31 -8.31
CA ALA A 292 15.44 14.34 -8.46
C ALA A 292 14.80 15.70 -8.88
N PRO A 293 14.90 16.77 -8.07
CA PRO A 293 14.22 18.04 -8.33
C PRO A 293 14.65 18.78 -9.61
N SER A 294 15.85 18.49 -10.13
CA SER A 294 16.45 19.22 -11.25
C SER A 294 15.89 18.86 -12.63
N LEU A 295 14.94 17.95 -12.72
CA LEU A 295 14.43 17.40 -13.99
C LEU A 295 13.01 17.86 -14.36
N MET A 296 12.39 18.72 -13.53
CA MET A 296 11.02 19.22 -13.69
C MET A 296 10.90 20.50 -14.54
N THR A 297 11.85 20.80 -15.43
CA THR A 297 11.87 22.14 -16.07
C THR A 297 10.88 22.33 -17.22
N ASP A 298 10.29 21.29 -17.82
CA ASP A 298 9.43 21.49 -19.00
C ASP A 298 8.20 20.59 -19.16
N GLY A 299 7.76 19.87 -18.12
CA GLY A 299 6.45 19.19 -18.13
C GLY A 299 6.23 18.15 -19.24
N ALA A 300 7.27 17.77 -19.98
CA ALA A 300 7.27 16.77 -21.03
C ALA A 300 8.62 16.03 -20.99
N TYR A 301 8.61 14.71 -20.81
CA TYR A 301 9.81 13.86 -20.72
C TYR A 301 10.75 14.10 -21.91
N PRO A 302 12.07 14.27 -21.66
CA PRO A 302 12.92 13.07 -21.60
C PRO A 302 14.08 13.13 -20.58
N GLY A 303 14.27 12.05 -19.83
CA GLY A 303 15.54 11.72 -19.15
C GLY A 303 15.57 11.87 -17.62
N ALA A 304 14.44 12.16 -16.97
CA ALA A 304 14.38 12.19 -15.51
C ALA A 304 14.35 10.78 -14.94
N ARG A 305 15.35 10.40 -14.14
CA ARG A 305 15.41 9.09 -13.48
C ARG A 305 15.24 9.26 -11.99
N ASP A 306 14.20 8.65 -11.44
CA ASP A 306 14.04 8.57 -10.00
C ASP A 306 15.10 7.61 -9.46
N ALA A 307 15.71 8.01 -8.33
CA ALA A 307 16.61 7.11 -7.64
C ALA A 307 15.81 6.02 -6.93
N VAL A 308 16.30 4.78 -7.01
CA VAL A 308 15.74 3.64 -6.29
C VAL A 308 16.33 3.61 -4.89
N VAL A 309 15.46 3.59 -3.88
CA VAL A 309 15.84 3.48 -2.47
C VAL A 309 15.41 2.13 -1.93
N VAL A 310 16.37 1.35 -1.44
CA VAL A 310 16.14 0.04 -0.83
C VAL A 310 16.65 0.07 0.61
N GLY A 311 15.73 -0.07 1.55
CA GLY A 311 16.03 -0.28 2.96
C GLY A 311 16.30 -1.75 3.25
N SER A 312 17.24 -2.00 4.15
CA SER A 312 17.53 -3.31 4.71
C SER A 312 17.56 -3.20 6.24
N ASP A 313 17.20 -4.27 6.93
CA ASP A 313 17.26 -4.34 8.37
C ASP A 313 17.93 -5.63 8.86
N ARG A 314 19.19 -5.50 9.31
CA ARG A 314 19.93 -6.64 9.86
C ARG A 314 19.32 -7.09 11.18
N PHE A 315 18.49 -8.13 11.14
CA PHE A 315 17.94 -8.79 12.32
C PHE A 315 18.25 -10.27 12.26
N ASP A 316 19.39 -10.61 12.85
CA ASP A 316 19.67 -12.00 13.18
C ASP A 316 18.97 -12.31 14.51
N ARG A 317 17.81 -12.97 14.43
CA ARG A 317 17.03 -13.38 15.60
C ARG A 317 17.73 -14.47 16.42
N ASP A 318 18.67 -15.19 15.81
CA ASP A 318 19.31 -16.40 16.37
C ASP A 318 20.79 -16.19 16.74
N ALA A 319 21.35 -15.00 16.52
CA ALA A 319 22.73 -14.65 16.90
C ALA A 319 22.95 -14.57 18.42
N ASP A 320 24.09 -15.11 18.87
CA ASP A 320 24.56 -15.04 20.25
C ASP A 320 24.66 -13.58 20.73
N PRO A 321 23.93 -13.18 21.79
CA PRO A 321 23.95 -11.82 22.32
C PRO A 321 25.32 -11.33 22.84
N ALA A 322 26.32 -12.22 22.96
CA ALA A 322 27.66 -11.89 23.46
C ALA A 322 28.63 -11.35 22.39
N ILE A 323 28.34 -11.47 21.10
CA ILE A 323 29.14 -10.89 20.02
C ILE A 323 28.61 -9.48 19.74
N LEU A 324 29.49 -8.47 19.73
CA LEU A 324 29.13 -7.06 19.52
C LEU A 324 28.23 -6.92 18.29
N ARG A 325 26.97 -6.55 18.55
CA ARG A 325 25.91 -6.39 17.57
C ARG A 325 26.17 -5.15 16.73
N GLU A 326 26.42 -5.31 15.44
CA GLU A 326 26.16 -4.25 14.47
C GLU A 326 24.77 -4.49 13.87
N ASN A 327 23.72 -4.19 14.63
CA ASN A 327 22.33 -4.13 14.14
C ASN A 327 22.10 -2.88 13.27
N ALA A 328 23.01 -2.61 12.34
CA ALA A 328 22.88 -1.48 11.43
C ALA A 328 22.02 -1.94 10.24
N GLY A 329 20.80 -1.41 10.13
CA GLY A 329 20.10 -1.40 8.85
C GLY A 329 20.85 -0.50 7.86
N SER A 330 20.74 -0.80 6.57
CA SER A 330 21.34 0.01 5.51
C SER A 330 20.27 0.62 4.62
N VAL A 331 20.60 1.77 4.03
CA VAL A 331 19.81 2.38 2.95
C VAL A 331 20.69 2.43 1.72
N HIS A 332 20.27 1.72 0.67
CA HIS A 332 20.93 1.71 -0.62
C HIS A 332 20.19 2.67 -1.55
N ILE A 333 20.87 3.72 -2.03
CA ILE A 333 20.32 4.69 -2.98
C ILE A 333 21.04 4.51 -4.32
N MET A 334 20.30 4.31 -5.40
CA MET A 334 20.85 4.09 -6.73
C MET A 334 20.22 5.05 -7.72
N ILE A 335 21.08 5.74 -8.48
CA ILE A 335 20.68 6.84 -9.37
C ILE A 335 20.74 6.40 -10.84
N GLU A 336 21.44 5.31 -11.14
CA GLU A 336 21.48 4.69 -12.47
C GLU A 336 21.41 3.16 -12.33
N LEU A 337 20.36 2.56 -12.92
CA LEU A 337 20.34 1.13 -13.21
C LEU A 337 21.05 0.98 -14.57
N GLY A 338 22.26 0.41 -14.57
CA GLY A 338 23.09 0.29 -15.77
C GLY A 338 22.34 -0.36 -16.93
N TYR A 339 22.47 0.25 -18.12
CA TYR A 339 21.84 -0.13 -19.38
C TYR A 339 22.59 -1.25 -20.11
#